data_AF-A0A498LX11-F1
#
_entry.id   AF-A0A498LX11-F1
#
_cell.length_a   1.000
_cell.length_b   1.000
_cell.length_c   1.000
_cell.angle_alpha   90.00
_cell.angle_beta   90.00
_cell.angle_gamma   90.00
#
_symmetry.space_group_name_H-M   'P 1'
#
loop_
_entity.id
_entity.type
_entity.pdbx_description
1 polymer ?
#
loop_
_entity_poly.entity_id
_entity_poly.type
_entity_poly.pdbx_seq_one_letter_code
_entity_poly.pdbx_strand_id
1 'polypeptide(L)'
;MCLPLIRAVQDGIEKRFGGMIKDPELIAAAILLPKFKTTWTERADIIEAGLVYVRQHLDQMAEAAVEQAGQHSSDEEDFFSSMKSRRSQEILEP
;
A
#
# COMPACT_ATOMS: atom_id res chain seq x y z
N MET A 1 -48.33 0.81 1.66
CA MET A 1 -48.31 1.72 2.83
C MET A 1 -46.94 1.90 3.50
N CYS A 2 -45.83 1.37 2.98
CA CYS A 2 -44.51 1.47 3.62
C CYS A 2 -43.54 2.46 2.94
N LEU A 3 -43.92 3.07 1.82
CA LEU A 3 -43.02 3.92 1.02
C LEU A 3 -42.37 5.07 1.81
N PRO A 4 -43.07 5.77 2.73
CA PRO A 4 -42.44 6.81 3.55
C PRO A 4 -41.32 6.26 4.45
N LEU A 5 -41.52 5.08 5.03
CA LEU A 5 -40.52 4.43 5.88
C LEU A 5 -39.31 3.98 5.07
N ILE A 6 -39.54 3.39 3.88
CA ILE A 6 -38.45 2.96 2.98
C ILE A 6 -37.58 4.15 2.61
N ARG A 7 -38.19 5.29 2.22
CA ARG A 7 -37.47 6.51 1.87
C ARG A 7 -36.66 7.06 3.05
N ALA A 8 -37.27 7.15 4.24
CA ALA A 8 -36.58 7.64 5.43
C ALA A 8 -35.35 6.77 5.79
N VAL A 9 -35.46 5.44 5.63
CA VAL A 9 -34.32 4.53 5.84
C VAL A 9 -33.24 4.72 4.78
N GLN A 10 -33.61 4.80 3.50
CA GLN A 10 -32.66 5.04 2.40
C GLN A 10 -31.92 6.38 2.57
N ASP A 11 -32.66 7.45 2.88
CA ASP A 11 -32.08 8.78 3.12
C ASP A 11 -31.13 8.77 4.33
N GLY A 12 -31.50 8.05 5.40
CA GLY A 12 -30.65 7.87 6.58
C GLY A 12 -29.36 7.12 6.28
N ILE A 13 -29.44 6.05 5.48
CA ILE A 13 -28.27 5.27 5.03
C ILE A 13 -27.38 6.15 4.16
N GLU A 14 -27.93 6.83 3.16
CA GLU A 14 -27.15 7.71 2.27
C GLU A 14 -26.49 8.85 3.05
N LYS A 15 -27.21 9.48 3.98
CA LYS A 15 -26.65 10.55 4.82
C LYS A 15 -25.50 10.06 5.71
N ARG A 16 -25.55 8.82 6.19
CA ARG A 16 -24.54 8.28 7.11
C ARG A 16 -23.36 7.63 6.39
N PHE A 17 -23.63 6.94 5.28
CA PHE A 17 -22.68 6.05 4.60
C PHE A 17 -22.42 6.43 3.13
N GLY A 18 -23.13 7.39 2.55
CA GLY A 18 -22.95 7.79 1.15
C GLY A 18 -21.53 8.31 0.85
N GLY A 19 -20.87 8.93 1.83
CA GLY A 19 -19.44 9.28 1.73
C GLY A 19 -18.52 8.05 1.77
N MET A 20 -18.84 7.10 2.64
CA MET A 20 -18.10 5.84 2.83
C MET A 20 -18.11 4.98 1.57
N ILE A 21 -19.21 4.98 0.82
CA ILE A 21 -19.35 4.30 -0.48
C ILE A 21 -18.40 4.87 -1.54
N LYS A 22 -17.91 6.09 -1.37
CA LYS A 22 -16.95 6.73 -2.29
C LYS A 22 -15.51 6.64 -1.81
N ASP A 23 -15.29 6.04 -0.64
CA ASP A 23 -13.96 5.88 -0.07
C ASP A 23 -13.20 4.79 -0.84
N PRO A 24 -12.06 5.13 -1.46
CA PRO A 24 -11.35 4.21 -2.33
C PRO A 24 -10.70 3.03 -1.58
N GLU A 25 -10.32 3.21 -0.32
CA GLU A 25 -9.78 2.14 0.52
C GLU A 25 -10.89 1.12 0.86
N LEU A 26 -12.08 1.62 1.20
CA LEU A 26 -13.23 0.76 1.48
C LEU A 26 -13.77 0.07 0.23
N ILE A 27 -13.76 0.75 -0.91
CA ILE A 27 -14.07 0.13 -2.21
C ILE A 27 -13.08 -1.01 -2.49
N ALA A 28 -11.77 -0.76 -2.34
CA ALA A 28 -10.74 -1.77 -2.57
C ALA A 28 -10.91 -2.97 -1.62
N ALA A 29 -11.12 -2.73 -0.33
CA ALA A 29 -11.40 -3.78 0.64
C ALA A 29 -12.64 -4.60 0.26
N ALA A 30 -13.70 -3.94 -0.21
CA ALA A 30 -14.94 -4.58 -0.60
C ALA A 30 -14.85 -5.43 -1.88
N ILE A 31 -13.95 -5.08 -2.80
CA ILE A 31 -13.65 -5.86 -4.01
C ILE A 31 -12.77 -7.06 -3.68
N LEU A 32 -11.74 -6.88 -2.85
CA LEU A 32 -10.73 -7.90 -2.55
C LEU A 32 -11.27 -9.00 -1.62
N LEU A 33 -12.26 -8.70 -0.80
CA LEU A 33 -12.81 -9.61 0.19
C LEU A 33 -14.23 -10.06 -0.21
N PRO A 34 -14.42 -11.36 -0.56
CA PRO A 34 -15.71 -11.86 -1.03
C PRO A 34 -16.90 -11.60 -0.08
N LYS A 35 -16.65 -11.49 1.23
CA LYS A 35 -17.67 -11.22 2.25
C LYS A 35 -18.26 -9.80 2.18
N PHE A 36 -17.55 -8.88 1.54
CA PHE A 36 -17.97 -7.49 1.37
C PHE A 36 -18.51 -7.22 -0.04
N LYS A 37 -18.54 -8.25 -0.90
CA LYS A 37 -19.17 -8.18 -2.21
C LYS A 37 -20.67 -7.95 -2.02
N THR A 38 -21.14 -6.81 -2.52
CA THR A 38 -22.50 -6.31 -2.36
C THR A 38 -22.94 -5.73 -3.69
N THR A 39 -24.24 -5.50 -3.90
CA THR A 39 -24.76 -5.05 -5.20
C THR A 39 -24.14 -3.74 -5.70
N TRP A 40 -23.64 -2.89 -4.82
CA TRP A 40 -22.96 -1.65 -5.22
C TRP A 40 -21.54 -1.87 -5.75
N THR A 41 -20.84 -2.92 -5.31
CA THR A 41 -19.51 -3.31 -5.82
C THR A 41 -19.56 -4.20 -7.07
N GLU A 42 -20.76 -4.41 -7.63
CA GLU A 42 -20.95 -5.04 -8.95
C GLU A 42 -20.95 -4.02 -10.09
N ARG A 43 -21.05 -2.73 -9.78
CA ARG A 43 -21.01 -1.68 -10.78
C ARG A 43 -19.60 -1.51 -11.34
N ALA A 44 -19.48 -1.48 -12.66
CA ALA A 44 -18.19 -1.40 -13.34
C ALA A 44 -17.37 -0.17 -12.94
N ASP A 45 -18.00 0.99 -12.75
CA ASP A 45 -17.34 2.22 -12.34
C ASP A 45 -16.73 2.13 -10.93
N ILE A 46 -17.41 1.46 -10.01
CA ILE A 46 -16.91 1.23 -8.64
C ILE A 46 -15.75 0.24 -8.66
N ILE A 47 -15.86 -0.83 -9.44
CA ILE A 47 -14.79 -1.83 -9.59
C ILE A 47 -13.53 -1.16 -10.16
N GLU A 48 -13.68 -0.37 -11.22
CA GLU A 48 -12.57 0.34 -11.85
C GLU A 48 -11.88 1.28 -10.86
N ALA A 49 -12.64 2.11 -10.13
CA ALA A 49 -12.09 3.02 -9.13
C ALA A 49 -11.27 2.28 -8.05
N GLY A 50 -11.78 1.14 -7.56
CA GLY A 50 -11.07 0.32 -6.59
C GLY A 50 -9.80 -0.32 -7.14
N LEU A 51 -9.83 -0.84 -8.37
CA LEU A 51 -8.66 -1.44 -9.01
C LEU A 51 -7.57 -0.40 -9.30
N VAL A 52 -7.94 0.82 -9.69
CA VAL A 52 -7.00 1.93 -9.86
C VAL A 52 -6.31 2.25 -8.53
N TYR A 53 -7.07 2.34 -7.45
CA TYR A 53 -6.52 2.58 -6.11
C TYR A 53 -5.54 1.47 -5.68
N VAL A 54 -5.92 0.19 -5.86
CA VAL A 54 -5.06 -0.95 -5.52
C VAL A 54 -3.75 -0.91 -6.31
N ARG A 55 -3.81 -0.63 -7.62
CA ARG A 55 -2.60 -0.52 -8.45
C ARG A 55 -1.67 0.58 -7.93
N GLN A 56 -2.20 1.78 -7.72
CA GLN A 56 -1.39 2.92 -7.25
C GLN A 56 -0.74 2.62 -5.90
N HIS A 57 -1.47 1.97 -5.00
CA HIS A 57 -0.94 1.60 -3.69
C HIS A 57 0.18 0.56 -3.80
N LEU A 58 0.04 -0.44 -4.68
CA LEU A 58 1.09 -1.43 -4.93
C LEU A 58 2.33 -0.82 -5.56
N ASP A 59 2.17 0.12 -6.50
CA ASP A 59 3.28 0.82 -7.14
C ASP A 59 4.09 1.63 -6.09
N GLN A 60 3.39 2.37 -5.22
CA GLN A 60 4.03 3.11 -4.11
C GLN A 60 4.77 2.19 -3.13
N MET A 61 4.19 1.03 -2.79
CA MET A 61 4.84 0.04 -1.93
C MET A 61 6.11 -0.53 -2.59
N ALA A 62 6.08 -0.76 -3.90
CA ALA A 62 7.24 -1.24 -4.65
C ALA A 62 8.37 -0.20 -4.67
N GLU A 63 8.04 1.08 -4.91
CA GLU A 63 9.01 2.19 -4.86
C GLU A 63 9.67 2.31 -3.48
N ALA A 64 8.86 2.29 -2.41
CA ALA A 64 9.36 2.35 -1.04
C ALA A 64 10.27 1.15 -0.69
N ALA A 65 9.98 -0.03 -1.22
CA ALA A 65 10.83 -1.21 -1.01
C ALA A 65 12.20 -1.09 -1.70
N VAL A 66 12.26 -0.46 -2.88
CA VAL A 66 13.52 -0.19 -3.59
C VAL A 66 14.38 0.81 -2.83
N GLU A 67 13.77 1.88 -2.30
CA GLU A 67 14.49 2.88 -1.49
C GLU A 67 15.10 2.27 -0.21
N GLN A 68 14.35 1.41 0.48
CA GLN A 68 14.85 0.70 1.67
C GLN A 68 15.98 -0.28 1.33
N ALA A 69 15.89 -0.99 0.21
CA ALA A 69 16.96 -1.89 -0.24
C ALA A 69 18.25 -1.11 -0.60
N GLY A 70 18.12 0.08 -1.20
CA GLY A 70 19.25 0.96 -1.49
C GLY A 70 19.92 1.53 -0.24
N GLN A 71 19.16 1.85 0.80
CA GLN A 71 19.70 2.34 2.09
C GLN A 71 20.44 1.25 2.87
N HIS A 72 20.04 -0.02 2.74
CA HIS A 72 20.77 -1.15 3.34
C HIS A 72 22.03 -1.55 2.56
N SER A 73 22.22 -1.04 1.35
CA SER A 73 23.45 -1.19 0.55
C SER A 73 24.45 -0.07 0.84
N SER A 74 24.61 0.32 2.11
CA SER A 74 25.77 1.15 2.52
C SER A 74 27.01 0.27 2.37
N ASP A 75 27.78 0.55 1.33
CA ASP A 75 29.13 0.05 1.11
C ASP A 75 30.03 0.63 2.21
N GLU A 76 29.83 0.13 3.44
CA GLU A 76 30.75 0.35 4.53
C GLU A 76 32.04 -0.39 4.13
N GLU A 77 32.96 0.31 3.46
CA GLU A 77 34.36 -0.08 3.32
C GLU A 77 34.78 -0.79 4.60
N ASP A 78 34.90 -2.12 4.50
CA ASP A 78 35.04 -3.08 5.59
C ASP A 78 35.92 -2.45 6.68
N PHE A 79 35.37 -2.09 7.85
CA PHE A 79 36.03 -1.26 8.88
C PHE A 79 37.45 -1.75 9.25
N PHE A 80 37.68 -3.06 9.08
CA PHE A 80 38.94 -3.75 9.30
C PHE A 80 39.96 -3.67 8.14
N SER A 81 39.60 -3.08 6.99
CA SER A 81 40.50 -2.86 5.85
C SER A 81 41.70 -2.00 6.23
N SER A 82 41.52 -1.04 7.15
CA SER A 82 42.62 -0.24 7.69
C SER A 82 43.63 -1.06 8.51
N MET A 83 43.19 -2.18 9.12
CA MET A 83 44.07 -3.07 9.90
C MET A 83 44.87 -4.02 9.00
N LYS A 84 44.33 -4.38 7.83
CA LYS A 84 45.02 -5.26 6.87
C LYS A 84 46.24 -4.57 6.24
N SER A 85 46.22 -3.24 6.09
CA SER A 85 47.33 -2.48 5.50
C SER A 85 48.59 -2.39 6.35
N ARG A 86 48.51 -2.56 7.68
CA ARG A 86 49.67 -2.38 8.57
C ARG A 86 50.58 -3.60 8.69
N ARG A 87 50.11 -4.80 8.28
CA ARG A 87 50.89 -6.04 8.41
C ARG A 87 51.89 -6.25 7.26
N SER A 88 51.80 -5.48 6.18
CA SER A 88 52.67 -5.63 5.01
C SER A 88 53.91 -4.72 5.01
N GLN A 89 54.09 -3.88 6.04
CA GLN A 89 55.26 -2.99 6.15
C GLN A 89 56.36 -3.52 7.09
N GLU A 90 56.21 -4.71 7.67
CA GLU A 90 57.16 -5.27 8.63
C GLU A 90 57.81 -6.57 8.13
N ILE A 91 57.98 -6.75 6.82
CA ILE A 91 58.82 -7.82 6.24
C ILE A 91 59.44 -7.28 4.93
N LEU A 92 60.62 -6.67 5.06
CA LEU A 92 61.64 -6.27 4.08
C LEU A 92 62.20 -4.97 4.65
N GLU A 93 63.41 -4.94 5.20
CA GLU A 93 64.65 -5.08 4.44
C GLU A 93 65.87 -5.32 5.38
N PRO A 94 67.12 -5.42 4.87
CA PRO A 94 68.13 -6.44 5.18
C PRO A 94 69.06 -6.18 6.37
#